data_AF-A0A8S2XEV6-F1
#
_entry.id   AF-A0A8S2XEV6-F1
#
_cell.length_a   1.000
_cell.length_b   1.000
_cell.length_c   1.000
_cell.angle_alpha   90.00
_cell.angle_beta   90.00
_cell.angle_gamma   90.00
#
_symmetry.space_group_name_H-M   'P 1'
#
loop_
_entity.id
_entity.type
_entity.pdbx_description
1 polymer ?
#
loop_
_entity_poly.entity_id
_entity_poly.type
_entity_poly.pdbx_seq_one_letter_code
_entity_poly.pdbx_strand_id
1 'polypeptide(L)'
;FCFAEQSRLIQRSAPLIIEGPQDIAAELDKPIQLHCRAESFNQSLDDLHIDWYKDGKRVTTDPNARIITEFMALHIINTIEQDQGSYYCIAKNSYGKTQ
;
A
#
# COMPACT_ATOMS: atom_id res chain seq x y z
N PHE A 1 -39.28 21.43 16.20
CA PHE A 1 -38.45 20.40 15.54
C PHE A 1 -37.02 20.91 15.51
N CYS A 2 -36.11 20.30 16.27
CA CYS A 2 -34.69 20.67 16.26
C CYS A 2 -33.98 19.63 15.40
N PHE A 3 -33.47 20.04 14.25
CA PHE A 3 -32.61 19.19 13.44
C PHE A 3 -31.22 19.27 14.07
N ALA A 4 -30.76 18.17 14.68
CA ALA A 4 -29.35 18.03 15.00
C ALA A 4 -28.61 17.98 13.66
N GLU A 5 -27.89 19.04 13.32
CA GLU A 5 -26.91 18.98 12.25
C GLU A 5 -25.89 17.92 12.65
N GLN A 6 -25.95 16.75 12.02
CA GLN A 6 -24.92 15.73 12.15
C GLN A 6 -23.70 16.26 11.41
N SER A 7 -22.92 17.10 12.08
CA SER A 7 -21.58 17.48 11.64
C SER A 7 -20.77 16.20 11.54
N ARG A 8 -20.46 15.77 10.31
CA ARG A 8 -19.57 14.62 10.05
C ARG A 8 -18.21 14.98 10.64
N LEU A 9 -17.90 14.44 11.81
CA LEU A 9 -16.60 14.66 12.44
C LEU A 9 -15.52 14.18 11.45
N ILE A 10 -14.62 15.08 11.05
CA ILE A 10 -13.45 14.71 10.26
C ILE A 10 -12.51 13.98 11.22
N GLN A 11 -12.68 12.66 11.33
CA GLN A 11 -11.86 11.83 12.20
C GLN A 11 -10.48 11.64 11.58
N ARG A 12 -9.56 12.54 11.93
CA ARG A 12 -8.15 12.48 11.57
C ARG A 12 -7.49 11.29 12.26
N SER A 13 -7.04 10.33 11.49
CA SER A 13 -6.45 9.08 12.00
C SER A 13 -5.44 8.52 11.01
N ALA A 14 -4.57 7.62 11.48
CA ALA A 14 -3.69 6.85 10.60
C ALA A 14 -4.53 6.06 9.57
N PRO A 15 -3.96 5.73 8.40
CA PRO A 15 -4.70 5.00 7.37
C PRO A 15 -5.12 3.62 7.89
N LEU A 16 -6.20 3.08 7.34
CA LEU A 16 -6.61 1.70 7.60
C LEU A 16 -6.27 0.85 6.38
N ILE A 17 -5.48 -0.21 6.55
CA ILE A 17 -5.29 -1.21 5.49
C ILE A 17 -6.52 -2.11 5.47
N ILE A 18 -7.27 -2.04 4.36
CA ILE A 18 -8.48 -2.83 4.13
C ILE A 18 -8.19 -4.13 3.38
N GLU A 19 -7.07 -4.19 2.66
CA GLU A 19 -6.59 -5.39 2.00
C GLU A 19 -5.05 -5.35 1.90
N GLY A 20 -4.39 -6.39 2.41
CA GLY A 20 -2.95 -6.59 2.26
C GLY A 20 -2.58 -7.41 1.01
N PRO A 21 -1.27 -7.60 0.76
CA PRO A 21 -0.82 -8.45 -0.33
C PRO A 21 -1.29 -9.90 -0.15
N GLN A 22 -1.72 -10.50 -1.26
CA GLN A 22 -2.13 -11.90 -1.29
C GLN A 22 -0.95 -12.81 -1.61
N ASP A 23 -0.97 -14.02 -1.06
CA ASP A 23 0.01 -15.05 -1.40
C ASP A 23 -0.21 -15.54 -2.83
N ILE A 24 0.86 -15.48 -3.64
CA ILE A 24 0.83 -15.90 -5.04
C ILE A 24 2.02 -16.80 -5.35
N ALA A 25 1.81 -17.79 -6.23
CA ALA A 25 2.89 -18.52 -6.86
C ALA A 25 3.28 -17.78 -8.15
N ALA A 26 4.45 -17.16 -8.16
CA ALA A 26 4.96 -16.45 -9.33
C ALA A 26 5.69 -17.40 -10.27
N GLU A 27 5.42 -17.29 -11.57
CA GLU A 27 6.25 -17.89 -12.61
C GLU A 27 7.44 -16.98 -12.90
N LEU A 28 8.62 -17.54 -13.20
CA LEU A 28 9.81 -16.77 -13.59
C LEU A 28 9.60 -16.02 -14.92
N ASP A 29 10.26 -14.88 -15.08
CA ASP A 29 10.17 -14.02 -16.26
C ASP A 29 8.76 -13.50 -16.57
N LYS A 30 7.83 -13.58 -15.61
CA LYS A 30 6.47 -13.07 -15.73
C LYS A 30 6.28 -11.83 -14.86
N PRO A 31 5.44 -10.88 -15.31
CA PRO A 31 5.06 -9.77 -14.45
C PRO A 31 4.11 -10.25 -13.36
N ILE A 32 4.28 -9.72 -12.14
CA ILE A 32 3.31 -9.88 -11.05
C ILE A 32 2.98 -8.54 -10.42
N GLN A 33 1.83 -8.50 -9.75
CA GLN A 33 1.36 -7.35 -9.01
C GLN A 33 0.89 -7.78 -7.63
N LEU A 34 1.39 -7.09 -6.60
CA LEU A 34 0.91 -7.21 -5.23
C LEU A 34 0.12 -5.96 -4.87
N HIS A 35 -1.04 -6.14 -4.25
CA HIS A 35 -1.92 -5.03 -3.87
C HIS A 35 -1.88 -4.80 -2.37
N CYS A 36 -1.98 -3.53 -1.96
CA CYS A 36 -2.17 -3.11 -0.60
C CYS A 36 -3.13 -1.92 -0.57
N ARG A 37 -4.42 -2.20 -0.38
CA ARG A 37 -5.45 -1.17 -0.35
C ARG A 37 -5.56 -0.59 1.05
N ALA A 38 -5.46 0.73 1.12
CA ALA A 38 -5.63 1.47 2.36
C ALA A 38 -6.60 2.64 2.19
N GLU A 39 -7.32 2.97 3.25
CA GLU A 39 -8.27 4.08 3.29
C GLU A 39 -7.78 5.15 4.27
N SER A 40 -8.00 6.42 3.92
CA SER A 40 -7.81 7.56 4.82
C SER A 40 -9.17 8.16 5.19
N PHE A 41 -9.42 8.37 6.48
CA PHE A 41 -10.71 8.84 7.00
C PHE A 41 -10.92 10.37 6.82
N ASN A 42 -10.77 10.87 5.59
CA ASN A 42 -11.18 12.22 5.17
C ASN A 42 -10.88 12.49 3.69
N GLN A 43 -11.62 11.85 2.78
CA GLN A 43 -11.91 12.23 1.38
C GLN A 43 -10.76 12.52 0.39
N SER A 44 -9.52 12.79 0.81
CA SER A 44 -8.39 12.91 -0.09
C SER A 44 -7.31 11.88 0.25
N LEU A 45 -6.81 11.23 -0.80
CA LEU A 45 -5.69 10.29 -0.75
C LEU A 45 -4.36 11.00 -1.01
N ASP A 46 -4.36 12.34 -1.10
CA ASP A 46 -3.19 13.15 -1.45
C ASP A 46 -2.00 12.96 -0.48
N ASP A 47 -2.27 12.67 0.79
CA ASP A 47 -1.24 12.43 1.80
C ASP A 47 -0.99 10.95 2.09
N LEU A 48 -1.67 10.04 1.38
CA LEU A 48 -1.52 8.61 1.57
C LEU A 48 -0.29 8.08 0.81
N HIS A 49 0.60 7.45 1.54
CA HIS A 49 1.80 6.82 0.99
C HIS A 49 1.88 5.35 1.39
N ILE A 50 2.18 4.48 0.43
CA ILE A 50 2.37 3.04 0.66
C ILE A 50 3.85 2.70 0.52
N ASP A 51 4.46 2.26 1.63
CA ASP A 51 5.80 1.70 1.63
C ASP A 51 5.73 0.18 1.54
N TRP A 52 6.45 -0.42 0.61
CA TRP A 52 6.57 -1.87 0.51
C TRP A 52 7.80 -2.40 1.23
N TYR A 53 7.67 -3.57 1.82
CA TYR A 53 8.74 -4.30 2.49
C TYR A 53 8.77 -5.73 2.01
N LYS A 54 9.98 -6.26 1.86
CA LYS A 54 10.25 -7.66 1.57
C LYS A 54 11.21 -8.19 2.64
N ASP A 55 10.81 -9.23 3.36
CA ASP A 55 11.64 -9.89 4.38
C ASP A 55 12.24 -8.90 5.40
N GLY A 56 11.43 -7.91 5.81
CA GLY A 56 11.81 -6.86 6.76
C GLY A 56 12.62 -5.70 6.16
N LYS A 57 12.98 -5.74 4.88
CA LYS A 57 13.72 -4.67 4.18
C LYS A 57 12.79 -3.84 3.32
N ARG A 58 12.94 -2.51 3.37
CA ARG A 58 12.15 -1.61 2.53
C ARG A 58 12.50 -1.86 1.06
N VAL A 59 11.48 -2.04 0.24
CA VAL A 59 11.61 -2.11 -1.21
C VAL A 59 11.85 -0.70 -1.73
N THR A 60 12.92 -0.52 -2.50
CA THR A 60 13.28 0.75 -3.14
C THR A 60 13.05 0.64 -4.64
N THR A 61 12.39 1.64 -5.22
CA THR A 61 12.12 1.70 -6.66
C THR A 61 12.92 2.83 -7.30
N ASP A 62 13.28 2.66 -8.58
CA ASP A 62 14.02 3.61 -9.40
C ASP A 62 13.30 3.72 -10.76
N PRO A 63 13.33 4.86 -11.47
CA PRO A 63 12.77 5.02 -12.81
C PRO A 63 13.14 3.92 -13.83
N ASN A 64 14.29 3.26 -13.69
CA ASN A 64 14.71 2.13 -14.54
C ASN A 64 14.61 0.77 -13.83
N ALA A 65 13.94 0.69 -12.69
CA ALA A 65 13.86 -0.52 -11.88
C ALA A 65 12.88 -1.53 -12.45
N ARG A 66 13.26 -2.81 -12.31
CA ARG A 66 12.40 -3.98 -12.50
C ARG A 66 11.21 -4.03 -11.52
N ILE A 67 11.32 -3.32 -10.40
CA ILE A 67 10.29 -3.24 -9.36
C ILE A 67 9.81 -1.78 -9.27
N ILE A 68 8.50 -1.59 -9.41
CA ILE A 68 7.84 -0.29 -9.48
C ILE A 68 6.73 -0.23 -8.43
N THR A 69 6.60 0.89 -7.74
CA THR A 69 5.54 1.14 -6.76
C THR A 69 4.61 2.18 -7.34
N GLU A 70 3.36 1.82 -7.54
CA GLU A 70 2.34 2.72 -8.09
C GLU A 70 1.12 2.70 -7.16
N PHE A 71 0.84 3.86 -6.55
CA PHE A 71 -0.27 4.08 -5.63
C PHE A 71 -0.33 3.04 -4.49
N MET A 72 -1.10 1.97 -4.67
CA MET A 72 -1.37 0.90 -3.72
C MET A 72 -0.87 -0.47 -4.21
N ALA A 73 0.00 -0.49 -5.21
CA ALA A 73 0.49 -1.71 -5.82
C ALA A 73 2.02 -1.73 -5.94
N LEU A 74 2.57 -2.93 -5.80
CA LEU A 74 3.95 -3.26 -6.16
C LEU A 74 3.93 -4.09 -7.43
N HIS A 75 4.57 -3.57 -8.46
CA HIS A 75 4.73 -4.24 -9.75
C HIS A 75 6.14 -4.80 -9.83
N ILE A 76 6.25 -6.09 -10.14
CA ILE A 76 7.52 -6.73 -10.47
C ILE A 76 7.41 -7.11 -11.94
N ILE A 77 8.14 -6.40 -12.81
CA ILE A 77 7.98 -6.48 -14.27
C ILE A 77 8.49 -7.81 -14.84
N ASN A 78 9.56 -8.33 -14.26
CA ASN A 78 10.10 -9.65 -14.54
C ASN A 78 10.52 -10.27 -13.20
N THR A 79 9.95 -11.41 -12.87
CA THR A 79 10.20 -12.18 -11.65
C THR A 79 11.48 -13.01 -11.74
N ILE A 80 12.33 -12.88 -10.73
CA ILE A 80 13.52 -13.70 -10.52
C ILE A 80 13.42 -14.48 -9.22
N GLU A 81 14.23 -15.53 -9.03
CA GLU A 81 14.21 -16.35 -7.81
C GLU A 81 14.40 -15.50 -6.54
N GLN A 82 15.20 -14.45 -6.62
CA GLN A 82 15.46 -13.54 -5.50
C GLN A 82 14.27 -12.63 -5.17
N ASP A 83 13.16 -12.67 -5.91
CA ASP A 83 11.92 -11.99 -5.54
C ASP A 83 11.07 -12.81 -4.58
N GLN A 84 11.33 -14.10 -4.42
CA GLN A 84 10.62 -14.92 -3.44
C GLN A 84 10.86 -14.39 -2.02
N GLY A 85 9.78 -14.21 -1.27
CA GLY A 85 9.83 -13.78 0.13
C GLY A 85 8.48 -13.32 0.65
N SER A 86 8.47 -12.85 1.90
CA SER A 86 7.27 -12.31 2.53
C SER A 86 7.18 -10.81 2.31
N TYR A 87 6.14 -10.40 1.59
CA TYR A 87 5.86 -8.99 1.32
C TYR A 87 4.79 -8.46 2.27
N TYR A 88 4.99 -7.24 2.75
CA TYR A 88 3.98 -6.48 3.46
C TYR A 88 4.10 -5.00 3.13
N CYS A 89 3.05 -4.25 3.39
CA CYS A 89 3.01 -2.82 3.15
C CYS A 89 2.85 -2.05 4.45
N ILE A 90 3.28 -0.80 4.45
CA ILE A 90 2.99 0.17 5.51
C ILE A 90 2.30 1.37 4.87
N ALA A 91 1.04 1.59 5.22
CA ALA A 91 0.28 2.76 4.81
C ALA A 91 0.57 3.92 5.77
N LYS A 92 0.86 5.10 5.24
CA LYS A 92 1.24 6.30 5.99
C LYS A 92 0.46 7.51 5.54
N ASN A 93 0.08 8.36 6.48
CA ASN A 93 -0.44 9.70 6.22
C ASN A 93 0.09 10.69 7.27
N SER A 94 -0.39 11.93 7.24
CA SER A 94 0.01 12.98 8.19
C SER A 94 -0.32 12.68 9.66
N TYR A 95 -1.19 11.70 9.93
CA TYR A 95 -1.66 11.35 11.27
C TYR A 95 -1.06 10.05 11.82
N GLY A 96 -0.33 9.28 11.01
CA GLY A 96 0.36 8.08 11.48
C GLY A 96 0.62 7.05 10.40
N LYS A 97 0.82 5.80 10.84
CA LYS A 97 1.12 4.65 9.99
C LYS A 97 0.46 3.37 10.48
N THR A 98 0.13 2.49 9.54
CA THR A 98 -0.48 1.17 9.79
C THR A 98 0.20 0.12 8.92
N GLN A 99 0.27 -1.12 9.42
CA GLN A 99 0.82 -2.30 8.76
C GLN A 99 -0.25 -3.39 8.71
#